data_AF-A0A1I7JZQ1-F1
#
_entry.id   AF-A0A1I7JZQ1-F1
#
_cell.length_a   1.000
_cell.length_b   1.000
_cell.length_c   1.000
_cell.angle_alpha   90.00
_cell.angle_beta   90.00
_cell.angle_gamma   90.00
#
_symmetry.space_group_name_H-M   'P 1'
#
loop_
_entity.id
_entity.type
_entity.pdbx_description
1 polymer ?
#
loop_
_entity_poly.entity_id
_entity_poly.type
_entity_poly.pdbx_seq_one_letter_code
_entity_poly.pdbx_strand_id
1 'polypeptide(L)'
;MKNIKYLLIAIASTMIIGHAHAGTSTGKVTTMIVNSSNFLFFTAGTKTGSPGCGNNNQWAINLSTAKGKSIYAMLLAAQMQDKSVTIYGNNTCNEWGDREDVLYGMIN
;
A
#
# COMPACT_ATOMS: atom_id res chain seq x y z
N MET A 1 23.01 22.48 -38.62
CA MET A 1 22.63 22.97 -37.26
C MET A 1 21.15 22.78 -36.88
N LYS A 2 20.22 22.62 -37.84
CA LYS A 2 18.77 22.43 -37.55
C LYS A 2 18.46 21.08 -36.86
N ASN A 3 19.24 20.03 -37.18
CA ASN A 3 19.01 18.66 -36.70
C ASN A 3 19.52 18.40 -35.27
N ILE A 4 20.44 19.24 -34.76
CA ILE A 4 20.95 19.17 -33.37
C ILE A 4 19.91 19.68 -32.36
N LYS A 5 19.06 20.63 -32.75
CA LYS A 5 17.96 21.13 -31.89
C LYS A 5 16.92 20.05 -31.60
N TYR A 6 16.60 19.22 -32.59
CA TYR A 6 15.65 18.11 -32.41
C TYR A 6 16.24 16.97 -31.57
N LEU A 7 17.56 16.75 -31.65
CA LEU A 7 18.26 15.78 -30.82
C LEU A 7 18.27 16.19 -29.32
N LEU A 8 18.46 17.48 -29.03
CA LEU A 8 18.40 18.01 -27.66
C LEU A 8 16.98 17.96 -27.06
N ILE A 9 15.94 18.13 -27.88
CA ILE A 9 14.54 18.00 -27.44
C ILE A 9 14.17 16.53 -27.16
N ALA A 10 14.72 15.58 -27.92
CA ALA A 10 14.48 14.16 -27.72
C ALA A 10 15.12 13.62 -26.43
N ILE A 11 16.32 14.10 -26.06
CA ILE A 11 17.02 13.69 -24.83
C ILE A 11 16.36 14.26 -23.57
N ALA A 12 15.68 15.40 -23.67
CA ALA A 12 14.97 16.02 -22.54
C ALA A 12 13.65 15.31 -22.18
N SER A 13 13.09 14.47 -23.04
CA SER A 13 11.78 13.81 -22.81
C SER A 13 11.86 12.46 -22.07
N THR A 14 13.04 11.90 -21.79
CA THR A 14 13.18 10.54 -21.23
C THR A 14 13.31 10.46 -19.70
N MET A 15 13.14 11.56 -18.94
CA MET A 15 13.44 11.59 -17.49
C MET A 15 12.26 11.77 -16.53
N ILE A 16 11.02 11.51 -16.96
CA ILE A 16 9.90 11.44 -16.01
C ILE A 16 9.50 9.98 -15.82
N ILE A 17 10.39 9.21 -15.19
CA ILE A 17 10.02 7.91 -14.62
C ILE A 17 9.32 8.23 -13.30
N GLY A 18 8.00 8.34 -13.35
CA GLY A 18 7.17 8.44 -12.15
C GLY A 18 7.44 7.22 -11.28
N HIS A 19 8.09 7.43 -10.15
CA HIS A 19 8.33 6.36 -9.19
C HIS A 19 6.96 5.91 -8.71
N ALA A 20 6.61 4.66 -9.01
CA ALA A 20 5.39 4.07 -8.53
C ALA A 20 5.62 3.77 -7.04
N HIS A 21 5.34 4.79 -6.21
CA HIS A 21 5.54 4.72 -4.78
C HIS A 21 4.56 3.70 -4.20
N ALA A 22 5.09 2.74 -3.45
CA ALA A 22 4.28 1.92 -2.58
C ALA A 22 3.84 2.76 -1.39
N GLY A 23 2.60 2.58 -0.97
CA GLY A 23 2.07 3.27 0.19
C GLY A 23 2.77 2.83 1.47
N THR A 24 2.77 3.69 2.46
CA THR A 24 3.14 3.35 3.83
C THR A 24 2.22 4.04 4.83
N SER A 25 1.99 3.40 5.98
CA SER A 25 1.27 4.01 7.09
C SER A 25 1.86 3.54 8.43
N THR A 26 1.88 4.44 9.41
CA THR A 26 2.29 4.13 10.78
C THR A 26 1.27 4.67 11.76
N GLY A 27 0.80 3.82 12.68
CA GLY A 27 -0.13 4.23 13.72
C GLY A 27 -0.86 3.05 14.37
N LYS A 28 -1.80 3.35 15.26
CA LYS A 28 -2.68 2.33 15.86
C LYS A 28 -3.65 1.78 14.82
N VAL A 29 -4.02 0.52 14.96
CA VAL A 29 -5.11 -0.09 14.19
C VAL A 29 -6.44 0.51 14.68
N THR A 30 -7.16 1.22 13.82
CA THR A 30 -8.40 1.93 14.20
C THR A 30 -9.65 1.31 13.61
N THR A 31 -9.54 0.52 12.55
CA THR A 31 -10.67 -0.12 11.89
C THR A 31 -10.23 -1.46 11.33
N MET A 32 -11.06 -2.48 11.51
CA MET A 32 -10.93 -3.80 10.88
C MET A 32 -12.31 -4.28 10.47
N ILE A 33 -12.50 -4.53 9.18
CA ILE A 33 -13.75 -5.00 8.59
C ILE A 33 -13.45 -6.27 7.81
N VAL A 34 -14.03 -7.39 8.22
CA VAL A 34 -13.96 -8.64 7.47
C VAL A 34 -15.24 -8.78 6.66
N ASN A 35 -15.12 -8.95 5.35
CA ASN A 35 -16.28 -9.13 4.46
C ASN A 35 -16.55 -10.61 4.17
N SER A 36 -17.69 -10.89 3.53
CA SER A 36 -18.10 -12.26 3.15
C SER A 36 -17.20 -12.92 2.11
N SER A 37 -16.35 -12.15 1.41
CA SER A 37 -15.38 -12.64 0.42
C SER A 37 -14.02 -12.98 1.02
N ASN A 38 -13.90 -13.07 2.34
CA ASN A 38 -12.65 -13.34 3.07
C ASN A 38 -11.56 -12.27 2.87
N PHE A 39 -11.95 -11.00 2.74
CA PHE A 39 -11.01 -9.88 2.80
C PHE A 39 -11.13 -9.14 4.13
N LEU A 40 -9.98 -8.72 4.65
CA LEU A 40 -9.90 -7.73 5.71
C LEU A 40 -9.59 -6.36 5.09
N PHE A 41 -10.41 -5.37 5.41
CA PHE A 41 -10.09 -3.95 5.23
C PHE A 41 -9.72 -3.33 6.56
N PHE A 42 -8.61 -2.60 6.60
CA PHE A 42 -8.15 -1.99 7.84
C PHE A 42 -7.45 -0.65 7.63
N THR A 43 -7.40 0.15 8.69
CA THR A 43 -6.65 1.40 8.76
C THR A 43 -5.66 1.32 9.92
N ALA A 44 -4.43 1.76 9.68
CA ALA A 44 -3.39 1.86 10.69
C ALA A 44 -2.57 3.15 10.49
N GLY A 45 -2.99 4.21 11.16
CA GLY A 45 -2.47 5.57 10.91
C GLY A 45 -2.89 6.15 9.55
N THR A 46 -2.23 7.22 9.13
CA THR A 46 -2.46 7.87 7.83
C THR A 46 -1.54 7.26 6.78
N LYS A 47 -2.15 6.77 5.71
CA LYS A 47 -1.47 6.21 4.54
C LYS A 47 -0.96 7.34 3.65
N THR A 48 0.31 7.23 3.24
CA THR A 48 0.97 8.17 2.34
C THR A 48 1.66 7.41 1.22
N GLY A 49 1.86 8.06 0.07
CA GLY A 49 2.59 7.47 -1.06
C GLY A 49 1.85 6.35 -1.80
N SER A 50 0.53 6.21 -1.64
CA SER A 50 -0.25 5.16 -2.31
C SER A 50 -0.23 5.26 -3.85
N PRO A 51 -0.34 4.13 -4.57
CA PRO A 51 -0.61 4.14 -6.00
C PRO A 51 -2.00 4.71 -6.30
N GLY A 52 -2.21 5.15 -7.54
CA GLY A 52 -3.48 5.76 -7.97
C GLY A 52 -4.71 4.87 -7.76
N CYS A 53 -4.56 3.55 -7.81
CA CYS A 53 -5.64 2.59 -7.54
C CYS A 53 -6.00 2.47 -6.05
N GLY A 54 -5.07 2.75 -5.14
CA GLY A 54 -5.19 2.51 -3.71
C GLY A 54 -5.18 3.80 -2.88
N ASN A 55 -5.82 4.86 -3.40
CA ASN A 55 -5.74 6.22 -2.85
C ASN A 55 -6.59 6.47 -1.60
N ASN A 56 -7.32 5.46 -1.12
CA ASN A 56 -8.01 5.54 0.16
C ASN A 56 -7.05 5.31 1.34
N ASN A 57 -7.50 5.65 2.55
CA ASN A 57 -6.73 5.44 3.78
C ASN A 57 -6.88 4.02 4.36
N GLN A 58 -7.21 3.04 3.51
CA GLN A 58 -7.41 1.65 3.91
C GLN A 58 -6.48 0.71 3.14
N TRP A 59 -6.22 -0.41 3.79
CA TRP A 59 -5.48 -1.54 3.24
C TRP A 59 -6.43 -2.70 3.01
N ALA A 60 -6.11 -3.57 2.05
CA ALA A 60 -6.81 -4.84 1.85
C ALA A 60 -5.83 -6.01 1.99
N ILE A 61 -6.25 -7.05 2.71
CA ILE A 61 -5.55 -8.33 2.71
C ILE A 61 -6.53 -9.48 2.51
N ASN A 62 -6.10 -10.46 1.72
CA ASN A 62 -6.86 -11.68 1.46
C ASN A 62 -6.62 -12.71 2.56
N LEU A 63 -7.64 -12.93 3.40
CA LEU A 63 -7.60 -13.87 4.53
C LEU A 63 -7.64 -15.34 4.08
N SER A 64 -7.80 -15.62 2.79
CA SER A 64 -7.68 -16.98 2.26
C SER A 64 -6.21 -17.41 2.14
N THR A 65 -5.27 -16.46 2.16
CA THR A 65 -3.83 -16.72 2.02
C THR A 65 -3.12 -16.86 3.38
N ALA A 66 -2.02 -17.63 3.43
CA ALA A 66 -1.20 -17.71 4.64
C ALA A 66 -0.63 -16.34 5.05
N LYS A 67 -0.18 -15.54 4.07
CA LYS A 67 0.31 -14.17 4.29
C LYS A 67 -0.76 -13.30 4.96
N GLY A 68 -1.99 -13.29 4.42
CA GLY A 68 -3.08 -12.47 4.96
C GLY A 68 -3.48 -12.88 6.37
N LYS A 69 -3.55 -14.18 6.67
CA LYS A 69 -3.81 -14.67 8.04
C LYS A 69 -2.73 -14.25 9.03
N SER A 70 -1.46 -14.34 8.64
CA SER A 70 -0.34 -13.90 9.49
C SER A 70 -0.37 -12.40 9.78
N ILE A 71 -0.64 -11.57 8.76
CA ILE A 71 -0.78 -10.11 8.95
C ILE A 71 -1.99 -9.81 9.85
N TYR A 72 -3.12 -10.47 9.64
CA TYR A 72 -4.30 -10.26 10.49
C TYR A 72 -4.02 -10.60 11.96
N ALA A 73 -3.35 -11.73 12.24
CA ALA A 73 -2.95 -12.09 13.59
C ALA A 73 -2.01 -11.05 14.23
N MET A 74 -1.05 -10.52 13.45
CA MET A 74 -0.17 -9.44 13.89
C MET A 74 -0.95 -8.17 14.24
N LEU A 75 -1.92 -7.77 13.41
CA LEU A 75 -2.77 -6.58 13.65
C LEU A 75 -3.61 -6.74 14.91
N LEU A 76 -4.22 -7.92 15.11
CA LEU A 76 -4.96 -8.24 16.33
C LEU A 76 -4.05 -8.14 17.57
N ALA A 77 -2.86 -8.74 17.52
CA ALA A 77 -1.91 -8.69 18.61
C ALA A 77 -1.46 -7.26 18.94
N ALA A 78 -1.23 -6.42 17.92
CA ALA A 78 -0.89 -5.02 18.12
C ALA A 78 -2.03 -4.24 18.77
N GLN A 79 -3.27 -4.45 18.30
CA GLN A 79 -4.45 -3.80 18.88
C GLN A 79 -4.68 -4.20 20.34
N MET A 80 -4.52 -5.49 20.67
CA MET A 80 -4.64 -5.99 22.06
C MET A 80 -3.57 -5.42 23.00
N GLN A 81 -2.37 -5.13 22.49
CA GLN A 81 -1.26 -4.57 23.26
C GLN A 81 -1.27 -3.04 23.29
N ASP A 82 -2.25 -2.40 22.65
CA ASP A 82 -2.24 -0.97 22.36
C ASP A 82 -0.87 -0.54 21.78
N LYS A 83 -0.42 -1.21 20.72
CA LYS A 83 0.80 -0.87 19.99
C LYS A 83 0.51 -0.32 18.60
N SER A 84 1.39 0.54 18.12
CA SER A 84 1.35 1.01 16.74
C SER A 84 1.94 -0.05 15.82
N VAL A 85 1.47 -0.07 14.58
CA VAL A 85 2.05 -0.88 13.50
C VAL A 85 2.57 0.02 12.40
N THR A 86 3.52 -0.49 11.62
CA THR A 86 3.93 0.11 10.35
C THR A 86 3.59 -0.86 9.22
N ILE A 87 2.91 -0.36 8.19
CA ILE A 87 2.46 -1.14 7.02
C ILE A 87 3.18 -0.62 5.78
N TYR A 88 3.63 -1.56 4.94
CA TYR A 88 4.27 -1.28 3.67
C TYR A 88 3.45 -1.92 2.54
N GLY A 89 3.08 -1.10 1.56
CA GLY A 89 2.35 -1.51 0.37
C GLY A 89 3.24 -2.17 -0.68
N ASN A 90 2.60 -2.72 -1.71
CA ASN A 90 3.25 -3.38 -2.84
C ASN A 90 3.02 -2.63 -4.16
N ASN A 91 2.57 -1.37 -4.12
CA ASN A 91 2.32 -0.53 -5.30
C ASN A 91 1.41 -1.21 -6.36
N THR A 92 0.51 -2.07 -5.90
CA THR A 92 -0.41 -2.87 -6.71
C THR A 92 -1.75 -2.93 -5.99
N CYS A 93 -2.84 -3.11 -6.72
CA CYS A 93 -4.18 -3.26 -6.14
C CYS A 93 -4.87 -4.50 -6.74
N ASN A 94 -4.14 -5.62 -6.81
CA ASN A 94 -4.61 -6.82 -7.48
C ASN A 94 -5.61 -7.61 -6.64
N GLU A 95 -5.53 -7.49 -5.32
CA GLU A 95 -6.34 -8.27 -4.39
C GLU A 95 -7.80 -7.78 -4.34
N TRP A 96 -8.02 -6.46 -4.30
CA TRP A 96 -9.36 -5.88 -4.16
C TRP A 96 -9.68 -4.71 -5.12
N GLY A 97 -8.68 -4.12 -5.78
CA GLY A 97 -8.88 -3.10 -6.83
C GLY A 97 -8.79 -1.65 -6.36
N ASP A 98 -9.49 -1.26 -5.29
CA ASP A 98 -9.50 0.13 -4.78
C ASP A 98 -8.60 0.36 -3.54
N ARG A 99 -7.92 -0.69 -3.07
CA ARG A 99 -7.03 -0.70 -1.91
C ARG A 99 -5.72 -1.33 -2.35
N GLU A 100 -4.62 -0.77 -1.88
CA GLU A 100 -3.29 -1.29 -2.20
C GLU A 100 -3.02 -2.60 -1.46
N ASP A 101 -2.39 -3.53 -2.17
CA ASP A 101 -1.92 -4.81 -1.67
C ASP A 101 -0.83 -4.58 -0.61
N VAL A 102 -0.94 -5.28 0.52
CA VAL A 102 0.09 -5.22 1.57
C VAL A 102 1.27 -6.13 1.21
N LEU A 103 2.48 -5.56 1.25
CA LEU A 103 3.72 -6.30 1.11
C LEU A 103 4.10 -6.97 2.44
N TYR A 104 4.23 -6.18 3.51
CA TYR A 104 4.46 -6.64 4.88
C TYR A 104 4.02 -5.60 5.91
N GLY A 105 4.02 -5.98 7.18
CA GLY A 105 3.86 -5.06 8.30
C GLY A 105 4.66 -5.51 9.51
N MET A 106 4.79 -4.61 10.49
CA MET A 106 5.47 -4.88 11.75
C MET A 106 4.80 -4.16 12.91
N ILE A 107 4.95 -4.70 14.12
CA ILE A 107 4.55 -4.05 15.37
C ILE A 107 5.74 -3.20 15.85
N ASN A 108 5.48 -1.96 16.26
CA ASN A 108 6.48 -1.07 16.85
C ASN A 108 6.61 -1.28 18.37
#